data_AF-A4KVF7-F1
#
_entry.id   AF-A4KVF7-F1
#
_cell.length_a   1.000
_cell.length_b   1.000
_cell.length_c   1.000
_cell.angle_alpha   90.00
_cell.angle_beta   90.00
_cell.angle_gamma   90.00
#
_symmetry.space_group_name_H-M   'P 1'
#
loop_
_entity.id
_entity.type
_entity.pdbx_description
1 polymer ?
#
loop_
_entity_poly.entity_id
_entity_poly.type
_entity_poly.pdbx_seq_one_letter_code
_entity_poly.pdbx_strand_id
1 'polypeptide(L)'
;MRTTQPLTITLPLEMAQMVKAKVTSGEYATESEVIRDGLRTLAARDAAVEKWLREEVVPTYDEMKAHPERAIPLDEAFAGFNKRIDGLAAKSKK
;
A
#
# COMPACT_ATOMS: atom_id res chain seq x y z
N MET A 1 13.14 10.02 -31.01
CA MET A 1 12.79 8.66 -30.52
C MET A 1 11.34 8.67 -30.08
N ARG A 2 10.57 7.60 -30.34
CA ARG A 2 9.19 7.46 -29.80
C ARG A 2 9.28 7.00 -28.35
N THR A 3 8.51 7.63 -27.46
CA THR A 3 8.44 7.30 -26.02
C THR A 3 7.19 6.50 -25.65
N THR A 4 6.32 6.20 -26.63
CA THR A 4 5.05 5.50 -26.44
C THR A 4 4.81 4.47 -27.55
N GLN A 5 4.21 3.34 -27.19
CA GLN A 5 3.79 2.27 -28.11
C GLN A 5 2.31 1.94 -27.87
N PRO A 6 1.48 1.77 -28.91
CA PRO A 6 0.10 1.32 -28.75
C PRO A 6 0.05 -0.14 -28.30
N LEU A 7 -0.92 -0.46 -27.42
CA LEU A 7 -1.16 -1.81 -26.92
C LEU A 7 -2.66 -2.13 -27.02
N THR A 8 -3.00 -3.27 -27.60
CA THR A 8 -4.38 -3.79 -27.59
C THR A 8 -4.55 -4.72 -26.39
N ILE A 9 -5.49 -4.39 -25.51
CA ILE A 9 -5.82 -5.18 -24.33
C ILE A 9 -7.30 -5.58 -24.36
N THR A 10 -7.60 -6.79 -23.91
CA THR A 10 -8.97 -7.23 -23.68
C THR A 10 -9.29 -7.05 -22.21
N LEU A 11 -10.35 -6.31 -21.92
CA LEU A 11 -10.85 -6.10 -20.56
C LEU A 11 -12.20 -6.81 -20.39
N PRO A 12 -12.51 -7.32 -19.19
CA PRO A 12 -13.87 -7.68 -18.82
C PRO A 12 -14.83 -6.51 -19.09
N LEU A 13 -16.07 -6.81 -19.49
CA LEU A 13 -17.05 -5.80 -19.89
C LEU A 13 -17.24 -4.71 -18.82
N GLU A 14 -17.29 -5.11 -17.55
CA GLU A 14 -17.42 -4.19 -16.42
C GLU A 14 -16.24 -3.22 -16.31
N MET A 15 -15.01 -3.71 -16.49
CA MET A 15 -13.81 -2.85 -16.46
C MET A 15 -13.76 -1.92 -17.67
N ALA A 16 -14.15 -2.40 -18.85
CA ALA A 16 -14.26 -1.56 -20.04
C ALA A 16 -15.29 -0.44 -19.85
N GLN A 17 -16.43 -0.73 -19.22
CA GLN A 17 -17.44 0.27 -18.85
C GLN A 17 -16.88 1.27 -17.83
N MET A 18 -16.15 0.81 -16.82
CA MET A 18 -15.51 1.67 -15.83
C MET A 18 -14.55 2.68 -16.48
N VAL A 19 -13.69 2.22 -17.39
CA VAL A 19 -12.76 3.10 -18.13
C VAL A 19 -13.53 4.12 -18.97
N LYS A 20 -14.59 3.70 -19.68
CA LYS A 20 -15.43 4.60 -20.48
C LYS A 20 -16.17 5.62 -19.62
N ALA A 21 -16.66 5.23 -18.45
CA ALA A 21 -17.35 6.12 -17.53
C ALA A 21 -16.42 7.24 -17.02
N LYS A 22 -15.17 6.89 -16.68
CA LYS A 22 -14.14 7.86 -16.28
C LYS A 22 -13.88 8.91 -17.36
N VAL A 23 -13.75 8.49 -18.61
CA VAL A 23 -13.57 9.43 -19.74
C VAL A 23 -14.82 10.27 -19.98
N THR A 24 -16.00 9.64 -19.98
CA THR A 24 -17.29 10.32 -20.23
C THR A 24 -17.61 11.35 -19.16
N SER A 25 -17.20 11.10 -17.91
CA SER A 25 -17.35 12.05 -16.80
C SER A 25 -16.42 13.27 -16.89
N GLY A 26 -15.41 13.23 -17.77
CA GLY A 26 -14.37 14.26 -17.87
C GLY A 26 -13.25 14.14 -16.84
N GLU A 27 -13.24 13.11 -15.99
CA GLU A 27 -12.14 12.83 -15.05
C GLU A 27 -10.81 12.57 -15.78
N TYR A 28 -10.89 11.96 -16.97
CA TYR A 28 -9.75 11.70 -17.85
C TYR A 28 -10.07 12.07 -19.29
N ALA A 29 -9.07 12.49 -20.06
CA ALA A 29 -9.27 12.87 -21.45
C ALA A 29 -9.35 11.66 -22.41
N THR A 30 -8.70 10.54 -22.06
CA THR A 30 -8.64 9.33 -22.89
C THR A 30 -8.58 8.06 -22.06
N GLU A 31 -8.99 6.94 -22.64
CA GLU A 31 -8.88 5.62 -22.01
C GLU A 31 -7.41 5.26 -21.72
N SER A 32 -6.49 5.66 -22.60
CA SER A 32 -5.06 5.46 -22.41
C SER A 32 -4.52 6.19 -21.19
N GLU A 33 -5.12 7.31 -20.80
CA GLU A 33 -4.74 8.04 -19.60
C GLU A 33 -5.18 7.31 -18.34
N VAL A 34 -6.43 6.82 -18.31
CA VAL A 34 -6.96 5.99 -17.21
C VAL A 34 -6.04 4.79 -16.95
N ILE A 35 -5.66 4.07 -18.02
CA ILE A 35 -4.79 2.90 -17.89
C ILE A 35 -3.38 3.29 -17.43
N ARG A 36 -2.77 4.35 -17.97
CA ARG A 36 -1.44 4.79 -17.53
C ARG A 36 -1.43 5.20 -16.06
N ASP A 37 -2.46 5.92 -15.63
CA ASP A 37 -2.58 6.36 -14.24
C ASP A 37 -2.76 5.18 -13.28
N GLY A 38 -3.61 4.22 -13.65
CA GLY A 38 -3.75 2.95 -12.92
C GLY A 38 -2.43 2.18 -12.80
N LEU A 39 -1.66 2.08 -13.90
CA LEU A 39 -0.36 1.40 -13.90
C LEU A 39 0.68 2.12 -13.03
N ARG A 40 0.72 3.45 -13.04
CA ARG A 40 1.62 4.22 -12.16
C ARG A 40 1.26 4.07 -10.70
N THR A 41 -0.03 4.08 -10.38
CA THR A 41 -0.52 3.89 -9.02
C THR A 41 -0.16 2.50 -8.50
N LEU A 42 -0.32 1.46 -9.34
CA LEU A 42 0.10 0.10 -9.01
C LEU A 42 1.62 0.03 -8.75
N ALA A 43 2.43 0.58 -9.66
CA ALA A 43 3.88 0.59 -9.51
C ALA A 43 4.36 1.34 -8.26
N ALA A 44 3.72 2.47 -7.92
CA ALA A 44 4.04 3.23 -6.72
C ALA A 44 3.70 2.45 -5.44
N ARG A 45 2.56 1.75 -5.43
CA ARG A 45 2.16 0.87 -4.32
C ARG A 45 3.18 -0.26 -4.13
N ASP A 46 3.56 -0.93 -5.21
CA ASP A 46 4.50 -2.05 -5.15
C ASP A 46 5.88 -1.58 -4.67
N ALA A 47 6.36 -0.44 -5.17
CA ALA A 47 7.62 0.16 -4.73
C ALA A 47 7.60 0.55 -3.25
N ALA A 48 6.47 1.05 -2.73
CA ALA A 48 6.33 1.38 -1.32
C ALA A 48 6.41 0.14 -0.43
N VAL A 49 5.75 -0.95 -0.83
CA VAL A 49 5.83 -2.23 -0.11
C VAL A 49 7.25 -2.80 -0.13
N GLU A 50 7.88 -2.83 -1.30
CA GLU A 50 9.25 -3.34 -1.44
C GLU A 50 10.25 -2.53 -0.61
N LYS A 51 10.11 -1.20 -0.60
CA LYS A 51 10.92 -0.31 0.22
C LYS A 51 10.76 -0.63 1.70
N TRP A 52 9.51 -0.73 2.18
CA TRP A 52 9.23 -1.07 3.58
C TRP A 52 9.80 -2.43 3.98
N LEU A 53 9.68 -3.44 3.12
CA LEU A 53 10.28 -4.75 3.36
C LEU A 53 11.81 -4.68 3.50
N ARG A 54 12.47 -3.95 2.60
CA ARG A 54 13.94 -3.83 2.60
C ARG A 54 14.49 -2.98 3.74
N GLU A 55 13.81 -1.88 4.05
CA GLU A 55 14.34 -0.87 4.97
C GLU A 55 13.90 -1.08 6.42
N GLU A 56 12.75 -1.73 6.66
CA GLU A 56 12.25 -1.94 8.02
C GLU A 56 12.21 -3.40 8.41
N VAL A 57 11.59 -4.25 7.58
CA VAL A 57 11.33 -5.65 7.96
C VAL A 57 12.63 -6.46 8.01
N VAL A 58 13.46 -6.39 6.96
CA VAL A 58 14.71 -7.15 6.92
C VAL A 58 15.66 -6.74 8.06
N PRO A 59 15.93 -5.43 8.31
CA PRO A 59 16.78 -5.04 9.44
C PRO A 59 16.21 -5.46 10.80
N THR A 60 14.90 -5.31 11.02
CA THR A 60 14.26 -5.74 12.27
C THR A 60 14.40 -7.24 12.49
N TYR A 61 14.23 -8.03 11.44
CA TYR A 61 14.42 -9.48 11.50
C TYR A 61 15.87 -9.86 11.78
N ASP A 62 16.83 -9.27 11.08
CA ASP A 62 18.26 -9.55 11.29
C ASP A 62 18.70 -9.16 12.70
N GLU A 63 18.23 -8.02 13.22
CA GLU A 63 18.48 -7.62 14.61
C GLU A 63 17.88 -8.61 15.62
N MET A 64 16.62 -9.02 15.43
CA MET A 64 15.97 -9.97 16.33
C MET A 64 16.64 -11.36 16.29
N LYS A 65 17.10 -11.76 15.11
CA LYS A 65 17.85 -13.01 14.92
C LYS A 65 19.23 -12.95 15.59
N ALA A 66 19.91 -11.80 15.52
CA ALA A 66 21.19 -11.58 16.17
C ALA A 66 21.06 -11.43 17.70
N HIS A 67 19.94 -10.88 18.17
CA HIS A 67 19.66 -10.60 19.58
C HIS A 67 18.32 -11.18 20.06
N PRO A 68 18.17 -12.51 20.14
CA PRO A 68 16.92 -13.14 20.57
C PRO A 68 16.49 -12.74 21.99
N GLU A 69 17.43 -12.34 22.84
CA GLU A 69 17.19 -11.85 24.21
C GLU A 69 16.36 -10.56 24.25
N ARG A 70 16.22 -9.84 23.13
CA ARG A 70 15.35 -8.66 23.01
C ARG A 70 13.87 -9.03 22.87
N ALA A 71 13.55 -10.30 22.65
CA ALA A 71 12.17 -10.75 22.57
C ALA A 71 11.49 -10.63 23.94
N ILE A 72 10.26 -10.13 23.93
CA ILE A 72 9.40 -10.10 25.11
C ILE A 72 8.33 -11.18 25.00
N PRO A 73 7.88 -11.76 26.13
CA PRO A 73 6.72 -12.64 26.16
C PRO A 73 5.49 -11.97 25.55
N LEU A 74 4.67 -12.75 24.83
CA LEU A 74 3.52 -12.23 24.09
C LEU A 74 2.46 -11.61 25.01
N ASP A 75 2.25 -12.21 26.18
CA ASP A 75 1.37 -11.70 27.24
C ASP A 75 1.84 -10.33 27.75
N GLU A 76 3.14 -10.15 27.96
CA GLU A 76 3.72 -8.86 28.35
C GLU A 76 3.54 -7.81 27.25
N ALA A 77 3.75 -8.18 25.98
CA ALA A 77 3.52 -7.31 24.83
C ALA A 77 2.07 -6.81 24.76
N PHE A 78 1.09 -7.71 24.88
CA PHE A 78 -0.33 -7.36 24.86
C PHE A 78 -0.75 -6.53 26.08
N ALA A 79 -0.22 -6.84 27.27
CA ALA A 79 -0.48 -6.05 28.46
C ALA A 79 0.00 -4.60 28.28
N GLY A 80 1.21 -4.41 27.72
CA GLY A 80 1.74 -3.09 27.39
C GLY A 80 0.90 -2.34 26.35
N PHE A 81 0.47 -3.05 25.28
CA PHE A 81 -0.40 -2.49 24.25
C PHE A 81 -1.74 -2.02 24.81
N ASN A 82 -2.45 -2.87 25.56
CA ASN A 82 -3.75 -2.55 26.15
C ASN A 82 -3.66 -1.34 27.08
N LYS A 83 -2.63 -1.30 27.95
CA LYS A 83 -2.38 -0.15 28.83
C LYS A 83 -2.21 1.15 28.05
N ARG A 84 -1.54 1.12 26.89
CA ARG A 84 -1.37 2.30 26.02
C ARG A 84 -2.71 2.72 25.40
N ILE A 85 -3.49 1.78 24.89
CA ILE A 85 -4.81 2.05 24.31
C ILE A 85 -5.76 2.66 25.35
N ASP A 86 -5.83 2.08 26.55
CA ASP A 86 -6.66 2.58 27.66
C ASP A 86 -6.24 4.00 28.07
N GLY A 87 -4.94 4.27 28.12
CA GLY A 87 -4.41 5.60 28.41
C GLY A 87 -4.75 6.66 27.35
N LEU A 88 -4.81 6.27 26.07
CA LEU A 88 -5.26 7.17 25.00
C LEU A 88 -6.76 7.42 25.07
N ALA A 89 -7.57 6.38 25.33
CA ALA A 89 -9.02 6.49 25.49
C ALA A 89 -9.40 7.38 26.69
N ALA A 90 -8.68 7.28 27.81
CA ALA A 90 -8.90 8.11 28.98
C ALA A 90 -8.56 9.59 28.74
N LYS A 91 -7.53 9.89 27.93
CA LYS A 91 -7.16 11.28 27.56
C LYS A 91 -8.16 11.92 26.58
N SER A 92 -8.80 11.14 25.71
CA SER A 92 -9.79 11.64 24.76
C SER A 92 -11.14 12.01 25.39
N LYS A 93 -11.41 11.58 26.64
CA LYS A 93 -12.66 11.86 27.38
C LYS A 93 -12.57 13.09 28.30
N LYS A 94 -11.43 13.76 28.34
CA LYS A 94 -11.16 14.92 29.20
C LYS A 94 -10.98 16.16 28.34
#